data_AF-A0A9Q0GY88-F1
#
_entry.id   AF-A0A9Q0GY88-F1
#
_cell.length_a   1.000
_cell.length_b   1.000
_cell.length_c   1.000
_cell.angle_alpha   90.00
_cell.angle_beta   90.00
_cell.angle_gamma   90.00
#
_symmetry.space_group_name_H-M   'P 1'
#
loop_
_entity.id
_entity.type
_entity.pdbx_description
1 polymer ?
#
loop_
_entity_poly.entity_id
_entity_poly.type
_entity_poly.pdbx_seq_one_letter_code
_entity_poly.pdbx_strand_id
1 'polypeptide(L)'
;MEIDSEDQRGEDISNDDQNTAQLLHQLQARNDGLLAELEALRVSYQDLQSKSVVREDKFILLQQQKDEALKRNFDLVKTVEDVTIERDALRDELRGLEVTAKEREDELIRQRDEELKEKLDLRSEAEAFQEKISGLLEERTKRVRVFSCRLDMLRSIKECLGRIIDIISEDKSNCIIEEDEIAKDESDLDEESKEFLIEMTGVHKLTTALESRLSEYEQMRKKEKRELENSVVSLTEENRDINSLLRIALMEKEAVESKLKGNRGVFGFGPFGFIMGATDNPGSNPVSKESSDSDQEVVSLASTVEKIMKKLRLEITQLKTSLDESRSDTERLQCLSEKQAQKIEENGLYIKELEERESMLTENVEALMMEITTAEEEIARWREACELEVEAGKNAIEERDRNVARLTEELEKMQASLDLLNSKLNLKEELATTAMAAQAAAEKSLQLADSRAAGLREQIEELTRQLDEADRKGDRNGRRRGRHICWPWRAFRLNAADVLTFTEVMEERGDFDLKEKLGESAEWQKLHKPGRCFIKGRKLISLLTSTFIISGLIWPFIRLITHSGVK
;
A
#
# COMPACT_ATOMS: atom_id res chain seq x y z
N MET A 1 -107.19 -2.47 122.77
CA MET A 1 -107.22 -1.83 124.10
C MET A 1 -106.50 -0.52 123.89
N GLU A 2 -107.26 0.50 123.54
CA GLU A 2 -107.74 1.53 124.49
C GLU A 2 -106.62 2.51 124.84
N ILE A 3 -106.81 3.81 124.97
CA ILE A 3 -107.94 4.72 124.73
C ILE A 3 -107.28 6.12 124.70
N ASP A 4 -107.96 7.02 124.01
CA ASP A 4 -107.84 8.48 124.02
C ASP A 4 -107.53 9.13 125.38
N SER A 5 -107.13 10.41 125.37
CA SER A 5 -107.98 11.54 125.82
C SER A 5 -107.19 12.85 126.01
N GLU A 6 -107.80 13.94 125.53
CA GLU A 6 -107.84 15.32 126.09
C GLU A 6 -106.58 16.21 126.06
N ASP A 7 -106.62 17.55 125.96
CA ASP A 7 -107.60 18.57 125.49
C ASP A 7 -106.88 19.95 125.42
N GLN A 8 -107.33 20.83 124.51
CA GLN A 8 -107.41 22.32 124.51
C GLN A 8 -106.28 23.35 124.83
N ARG A 9 -106.22 24.32 123.88
CA ARG A 9 -106.15 25.82 123.94
C ARG A 9 -104.82 26.58 124.11
N GLY A 10 -104.63 27.59 123.24
CA GLY A 10 -104.01 28.90 123.58
C GLY A 10 -103.09 29.53 122.54
N GLU A 11 -103.40 30.78 122.15
CA GLU A 11 -102.92 31.65 121.05
C GLU A 11 -101.44 32.11 121.00
N ASP A 12 -101.06 32.50 119.76
CA ASP A 12 -100.16 33.57 119.31
C ASP A 12 -98.65 33.58 119.64
N ILE A 13 -97.81 33.55 118.60
CA ILE A 13 -96.97 34.68 118.11
C ILE A 13 -96.24 34.29 116.81
N SER A 14 -96.50 35.08 115.77
CA SER A 14 -95.85 35.15 114.46
C SER A 14 -94.56 35.98 114.52
N ASN A 15 -93.42 35.49 113.98
CA ASN A 15 -92.45 36.30 113.20
C ASN A 15 -91.17 35.58 112.68
N ASP A 16 -90.93 34.28 112.93
CA ASP A 16 -89.66 33.62 112.54
C ASP A 16 -89.70 32.87 111.18
N ASP A 17 -90.87 32.73 110.55
CA ASP A 17 -91.04 31.90 109.35
C ASP A 17 -90.69 32.62 108.03
N GLN A 18 -90.62 33.95 108.00
CA GLN A 18 -90.28 34.72 106.78
C GLN A 18 -88.76 34.91 106.58
N ASN A 19 -87.97 35.00 107.66
CA ASN A 19 -86.51 35.15 107.59
C ASN A 19 -85.80 33.84 107.25
N THR A 20 -86.35 32.72 107.75
CA THR A 20 -85.83 31.37 107.49
C THR A 20 -86.05 30.94 106.04
N ALA A 21 -87.21 31.24 105.45
CA ALA A 21 -87.50 30.97 104.05
C ALA A 21 -86.60 31.77 103.09
N GLN A 22 -86.29 33.03 103.41
CA GLN A 22 -85.43 33.89 102.57
C GLN A 22 -83.95 33.49 102.64
N LEU A 23 -83.48 33.07 103.81
CA LEU A 23 -82.15 32.48 103.99
C LEU A 23 -82.01 31.12 103.28
N LEU A 24 -83.04 30.28 103.32
CA LEU A 24 -83.07 29.00 102.58
C LEU A 24 -83.03 29.21 101.06
N HIS A 25 -83.76 30.20 100.54
CA HIS A 25 -83.76 30.51 99.11
C HIS A 25 -82.41 31.09 98.64
N GLN A 26 -81.74 31.91 99.47
CA GLN A 26 -80.39 32.40 99.21
C GLN A 26 -79.34 31.29 99.29
N LEU A 27 -79.47 30.36 100.24
CA LEU A 27 -78.61 29.19 100.34
C LEU A 27 -78.80 28.23 99.17
N GLN A 28 -80.03 28.01 98.70
CA GLN A 28 -80.30 27.24 97.49
C GLN A 28 -79.72 27.92 96.25
N ALA A 29 -79.95 29.21 96.04
CA ALA A 29 -79.38 29.93 94.90
C ALA A 29 -77.84 29.92 94.91
N ARG A 30 -77.23 30.01 96.11
CA ARG A 30 -75.78 29.88 96.27
C ARG A 30 -75.29 28.45 96.01
N ASN A 31 -76.01 27.43 96.46
CA ASN A 31 -75.68 26.03 96.20
C ASN A 31 -75.85 25.68 94.72
N ASP A 32 -76.88 26.19 94.06
CA ASP A 32 -77.11 26.01 92.62
C ASP A 32 -76.05 26.75 91.80
N GLY A 33 -75.61 27.93 92.24
CA GLY A 33 -74.48 28.65 91.66
C GLY A 33 -73.15 27.90 91.81
N LEU A 34 -72.88 27.34 92.99
CA LEU A 34 -71.71 26.50 93.24
C LEU A 34 -71.76 25.18 92.43
N LEU A 35 -72.94 24.59 92.27
CA LEU A 35 -73.12 23.42 91.40
C LEU A 35 -72.84 23.77 89.94
N ALA A 36 -73.34 24.89 89.43
CA ALA A 36 -73.05 25.35 88.08
C ALA A 36 -71.56 25.65 87.86
N GLU A 37 -70.86 26.23 88.84
CA GLU A 37 -69.41 26.44 88.81
C GLU A 37 -68.63 25.11 88.82
N LEU A 38 -69.04 24.14 89.64
CA LEU A 38 -68.44 22.80 89.67
C LEU A 38 -68.67 22.05 88.35
N GLU A 39 -69.86 22.17 87.76
CA GLU A 39 -70.18 21.58 86.46
C GLU A 39 -69.35 22.23 85.34
N ALA A 40 -69.20 23.56 85.36
CA ALA A 40 -68.37 24.30 84.41
C ALA A 40 -66.88 23.94 84.54
N LEU A 41 -66.36 23.81 85.77
CA LEU A 41 -65.00 23.33 86.03
C LEU A 41 -64.80 21.89 85.55
N ARG A 42 -65.79 21.01 85.76
CA ARG A 42 -65.75 19.63 85.26
C ARG A 42 -65.67 19.58 83.74
N VAL A 43 -66.50 20.36 83.04
CA VAL A 43 -66.48 20.46 81.57
C VAL A 43 -65.15 21.04 81.09
N SER A 44 -64.63 22.09 81.74
CA SER A 44 -63.33 22.67 81.39
C SER A 44 -62.18 21.69 81.62
N TYR A 45 -62.23 20.89 82.69
CA TYR A 45 -61.22 19.86 82.97
C TYR A 45 -61.28 18.74 81.93
N GLN A 46 -62.48 18.30 81.55
CA GLN A 46 -62.67 17.32 80.47
C GLN A 46 -62.16 17.84 79.11
N ASP A 47 -62.43 19.10 78.78
CA ASP A 47 -61.87 19.76 77.59
C ASP A 47 -60.33 19.81 77.65
N LEU A 48 -59.74 20.23 78.77
CA LEU A 48 -58.29 20.20 78.95
C LEU A 48 -57.70 18.79 78.82
N GLN A 49 -58.38 17.79 79.39
CA GLN A 49 -57.97 16.40 79.34
C GLN A 49 -57.99 15.89 77.89
N SER A 50 -59.05 16.17 77.13
CA SER A 50 -59.13 15.81 75.71
C SER A 50 -58.05 16.52 74.87
N LYS A 51 -57.80 17.81 75.11
CA LYS A 51 -56.70 18.55 74.48
C LYS A 51 -55.32 18.05 74.89
N SER A 52 -55.18 17.50 76.09
CA SER A 52 -53.95 16.85 76.54
C SER A 52 -53.69 15.57 75.75
N VAL A 53 -54.68 14.69 75.65
CA VAL A 53 -54.60 13.43 74.88
C VAL A 53 -54.26 13.72 73.41
N VAL A 54 -54.94 14.68 72.78
CA VAL A 54 -54.64 15.07 71.38
C VAL A 54 -53.22 15.61 71.21
N ARG A 55 -52.68 16.33 72.19
CA ARG A 55 -51.28 16.80 72.16
C ARG A 55 -50.29 15.65 72.34
N GLU A 56 -50.61 14.68 73.19
CA GLU A 56 -49.80 13.49 73.40
C GLU A 56 -49.76 12.61 72.14
N ASP A 57 -50.90 12.40 71.49
CA ASP A 57 -50.98 11.70 70.19
C ASP A 57 -50.14 12.41 69.10
N LYS A 58 -50.22 13.75 69.04
CA LYS A 58 -49.39 14.55 68.13
C LYS A 58 -47.90 14.41 68.44
N PHE A 59 -47.54 14.35 69.72
CA PHE A 59 -46.16 14.16 70.14
C PHE A 59 -45.64 12.78 69.72
N ILE A 60 -46.44 11.72 69.89
CA ILE A 60 -46.10 10.36 69.43
C ILE A 60 -45.91 10.35 67.91
N LEU A 61 -46.82 10.97 67.15
CA LEU A 61 -46.70 11.04 65.69
C LEU A 61 -45.43 11.79 65.25
N LEU A 62 -45.12 12.93 65.87
CA LEU A 62 -43.90 13.67 65.57
C LEU A 62 -42.64 12.87 65.91
N GLN A 63 -42.66 12.12 67.02
CA GLN A 63 -41.55 11.26 67.40
C GLN A 63 -41.35 10.12 66.40
N GLN A 64 -42.44 9.49 65.94
CA GLN A 64 -42.40 8.49 64.87
C GLN A 64 -41.83 9.07 63.56
N GLN A 65 -42.31 10.25 63.15
CA GLN A 65 -41.79 10.92 61.95
C GLN A 65 -40.30 11.26 62.06
N LYS A 66 -39.85 11.70 63.24
CA LYS A 66 -38.43 11.96 63.53
C LYS A 66 -37.61 10.68 63.39
N ASP A 67 -38.07 9.59 63.97
CA ASP A 67 -37.35 8.31 63.97
C ASP A 67 -37.31 7.69 62.55
N GLU A 68 -38.39 7.83 61.77
CA GLU A 68 -38.39 7.48 60.36
C GLU A 68 -37.44 8.34 59.52
N ALA A 69 -37.40 9.66 59.77
CA ALA A 69 -36.48 10.56 59.08
C ALA A 69 -35.01 10.23 59.42
N LEU A 70 -34.72 9.90 60.68
CA LEU A 70 -33.39 9.44 61.11
C LEU A 70 -33.00 8.14 60.41
N LYS A 71 -33.92 7.19 60.29
CA LYS A 71 -33.68 5.94 59.55
C LYS A 71 -33.39 6.20 58.08
N ARG A 72 -34.19 7.03 57.41
CA ARG A 72 -33.96 7.42 56.00
C ARG A 72 -32.61 8.13 55.83
N ASN A 73 -32.24 9.02 56.74
CA ASN A 73 -30.93 9.70 56.70
C ASN A 73 -29.78 8.71 56.89
N PHE A 74 -29.91 7.74 57.78
CA PHE A 74 -28.90 6.68 57.96
C PHE A 74 -28.73 5.85 56.68
N ASP A 75 -29.84 5.42 56.08
CA ASP A 75 -29.81 4.66 54.82
C ASP A 75 -29.19 5.48 53.68
N LEU A 76 -29.49 6.78 53.59
CA LEU A 76 -28.89 7.70 52.61
C LEU A 76 -27.39 7.91 52.82
N VAL A 77 -26.92 8.03 54.07
CA VAL A 77 -25.49 8.14 54.36
C VAL A 77 -24.76 6.89 53.91
N LYS A 78 -25.33 5.71 54.20
CA LYS A 78 -24.75 4.44 53.77
C LYS A 78 -24.66 4.32 52.25
N THR A 79 -25.71 4.70 51.52
CA THR A 79 -25.65 4.68 50.04
C THR A 79 -24.65 5.69 49.48
N VAL A 80 -24.49 6.85 50.11
CA VAL A 80 -23.46 7.84 49.72
C VAL A 80 -22.06 7.30 49.97
N GLU A 81 -21.83 6.61 51.10
CA GLU A 81 -20.55 5.94 51.40
C GLU A 81 -20.24 4.85 50.36
N ASP A 82 -21.19 3.96 50.07
CA ASP A 82 -21.04 2.90 49.08
C ASP A 82 -20.70 3.47 47.68
N VAL A 83 -21.44 4.49 47.23
CA VAL A 83 -21.19 5.19 45.95
C VAL A 83 -19.83 5.90 45.95
N THR A 84 -19.38 6.41 47.09
CA THR A 84 -18.07 7.06 47.21
C THR A 84 -16.94 6.05 47.03
N ILE A 85 -17.07 4.85 47.61
CA ILE A 85 -16.11 3.76 47.45
C ILE A 85 -16.05 3.31 45.99
N GLU A 86 -17.20 3.10 45.35
CA GLU A 86 -17.27 2.73 43.92
C GLU A 86 -16.64 3.80 43.02
N ARG A 87 -16.93 5.08 43.28
CA ARG A 87 -16.33 6.19 42.54
C ARG A 87 -14.81 6.20 42.66
N ASP A 88 -14.28 6.00 43.87
CA ASP A 88 -12.85 6.03 44.10
C ASP A 88 -12.16 4.79 43.48
N ALA A 89 -12.78 3.62 43.52
CA ALA A 89 -12.31 2.43 42.78
C ALA A 89 -12.26 2.67 41.26
N LEU A 90 -13.31 3.26 40.68
CA LEU A 90 -13.34 3.60 39.24
C LEU A 90 -12.30 4.65 38.88
N ARG A 91 -12.05 5.64 39.76
CA ARG A 91 -10.97 6.61 39.54
C ARG A 91 -9.60 5.95 39.54
N ASP A 92 -9.38 4.95 40.38
CA ASP A 92 -8.11 4.23 40.44
C ASP A 92 -7.91 3.38 39.18
N GLU A 93 -8.96 2.71 38.72
CA GLU A 93 -8.97 1.96 37.47
C GLU A 93 -8.71 2.88 36.25
N LEU A 94 -9.36 4.05 36.20
CA LEU A 94 -9.12 5.05 35.15
C LEU A 94 -7.66 5.52 35.13
N ARG A 95 -7.04 5.75 36.29
CA ARG A 95 -5.62 6.12 36.36
C ARG A 95 -4.73 4.98 35.88
N GLY A 96 -5.05 3.74 36.24
CA GLY A 96 -4.33 2.56 35.73
C GLY A 96 -4.41 2.45 34.20
N LEU A 97 -5.62 2.61 33.64
CA LEU A 97 -5.83 2.61 32.20
C LEU A 97 -5.08 3.74 31.50
N GLU A 98 -5.10 4.96 32.05
CA GLU A 98 -4.36 6.11 31.52
C GLU A 98 -2.84 5.84 31.46
N VAL A 99 -2.26 5.25 32.51
CA VAL A 99 -0.84 4.87 32.52
C VAL A 99 -0.55 3.82 31.45
N THR A 100 -1.33 2.74 31.38
CA THR A 100 -1.11 1.70 30.36
C THR A 100 -1.35 2.21 28.93
N ALA A 101 -2.20 3.22 28.75
CA ALA A 101 -2.40 3.85 27.45
C ALA A 101 -1.17 4.66 27.04
N LYS A 102 -0.62 5.46 27.96
CA LYS A 102 0.63 6.22 27.73
C LYS A 102 1.82 5.31 27.46
N GLU A 103 1.99 4.24 28.23
CA GLU A 103 3.08 3.28 28.00
C GLU A 103 2.99 2.61 26.62
N ARG A 104 1.78 2.28 26.16
CA ARG A 104 1.58 1.75 24.80
C ARG A 104 1.85 2.80 23.72
N GLU A 105 1.43 4.04 23.95
CA GLU A 105 1.70 5.15 23.03
C GLU A 105 3.22 5.40 22.90
N ASP A 106 3.93 5.46 24.02
CA ASP A 106 5.39 5.63 24.06
C ASP A 106 6.12 4.48 23.36
N GLU A 107 5.67 3.23 23.56
CA GLU A 107 6.23 2.06 22.88
C GLU A 107 6.00 2.12 21.36
N LEU A 108 4.81 2.53 20.91
CA LEU A 108 4.54 2.72 19.48
C LEU A 108 5.39 3.83 18.87
N ILE A 109 5.65 4.91 19.62
CA ILE A 109 6.55 5.99 19.18
C ILE A 109 7.98 5.44 19.02
N ARG A 110 8.48 4.67 20.00
CA ARG A 110 9.81 4.04 19.90
C ARG A 110 9.93 3.10 18.70
N GLN A 111 8.91 2.29 18.45
CA GLN A 111 8.87 1.39 17.28
C GLN A 111 8.91 2.17 15.97
N ARG A 112 8.11 3.24 15.86
CA ARG A 112 8.13 4.13 14.68
C ARG A 112 9.49 4.77 14.47
N ASP A 113 10.15 5.23 15.54
CA ASP A 113 11.45 5.88 15.44
C ASP A 113 12.54 4.91 14.97
N GLU A 114 12.53 3.65 15.45
CA GLU A 114 13.48 2.63 14.97
C GLU A 114 13.16 2.25 13.52
N GLU A 115 11.89 2.06 13.14
CA GLU A 115 11.49 1.80 11.74
C GLU A 115 11.91 2.95 10.80
N LEU A 116 11.80 4.21 11.25
CA LEU A 116 12.22 5.37 10.47
C LEU A 116 13.74 5.41 10.29
N LYS A 117 14.49 5.02 11.33
CA LYS A 117 15.95 4.91 11.26
C LYS A 117 16.40 3.80 10.32
N GLU A 118 15.80 2.62 10.40
CA GLU A 118 16.05 1.52 9.45
C GLU A 118 15.73 1.93 8.01
N LYS A 119 14.60 2.63 7.78
CA LYS A 119 14.26 3.16 6.45
C LYS A 119 15.26 4.19 5.94
N LEU A 120 15.80 5.04 6.83
CA LEU A 120 16.82 6.01 6.47
C LEU A 120 18.12 5.30 6.06
N ASP A 121 18.52 4.27 6.81
CA ASP A 121 19.72 3.47 6.53
C ASP A 121 19.59 2.75 5.18
N LEU A 122 18.46 2.06 4.94
CA LEU A 122 18.16 1.41 3.66
C LEU A 122 18.13 2.42 2.49
N ARG A 123 17.62 3.63 2.71
CA ARG A 123 17.62 4.68 1.70
C ARG A 123 19.05 5.11 1.35
N SER A 124 19.90 5.29 2.36
CA SER A 124 21.31 5.66 2.14
C SER A 124 22.08 4.59 1.36
N GLU A 125 21.80 3.31 1.64
CA GLU A 125 22.37 2.19 0.91
C GLU A 125 21.86 2.12 -0.54
N ALA A 126 20.56 2.33 -0.75
CA ALA A 126 19.98 2.43 -2.08
C ALA A 126 20.58 3.58 -2.90
N GLU A 127 20.80 4.74 -2.29
CA GLU A 127 21.47 5.88 -2.91
C GLU A 127 22.92 5.53 -3.30
N ALA A 128 23.66 4.82 -2.45
CA ALA A 128 25.02 4.34 -2.75
C ALA A 128 25.05 3.33 -3.92
N PHE A 129 24.08 2.40 -3.98
CA PHE A 129 23.95 1.49 -5.12
C PHE A 129 23.59 2.22 -6.41
N GLN A 130 22.71 3.21 -6.33
CA GLN A 130 22.32 4.02 -7.49
C GLN A 130 23.52 4.82 -8.03
N GLU A 131 24.36 5.38 -7.15
CA GLU A 131 25.60 6.04 -7.54
C GLU A 131 26.57 5.08 -8.22
N LYS A 132 26.77 3.88 -7.66
CA LYS A 132 27.63 2.84 -8.25
C LYS A 132 27.13 2.39 -9.64
N ILE A 133 25.83 2.18 -9.80
CA ILE A 133 25.21 1.85 -11.10
C ILE A 133 25.43 2.98 -12.09
N SER A 134 25.23 4.23 -11.66
CA SER A 134 25.45 5.41 -12.52
C SER A 134 26.89 5.49 -13.00
N GLY A 135 27.87 5.24 -12.11
CA GLY A 135 29.28 5.17 -12.46
C GLY A 135 29.61 4.07 -13.47
N LEU A 136 29.08 2.85 -13.27
CA LEU A 136 29.27 1.73 -14.21
C LEU A 136 28.63 2.00 -15.58
N LEU A 137 27.46 2.65 -15.62
CA LEU A 137 26.81 3.04 -16.88
C LEU A 137 27.62 4.11 -17.63
N GLU A 138 28.20 5.07 -16.91
CA GLU A 138 29.07 6.07 -17.53
C GLU A 138 30.35 5.43 -18.11
N GLU A 139 30.97 4.49 -17.37
CA GLU A 139 32.11 3.73 -17.85
C GLU A 139 31.77 2.88 -19.08
N ARG A 140 30.64 2.15 -19.05
CA ARG A 140 30.13 1.41 -20.21
C ARG A 140 29.93 2.34 -21.41
N THR A 141 29.33 3.51 -21.21
CA THR A 141 29.10 4.48 -22.30
C THR A 141 30.41 4.97 -22.92
N LYS A 142 31.44 5.23 -22.10
CA LYS A 142 32.78 5.58 -22.57
C LYS A 142 33.41 4.43 -23.37
N ARG A 143 33.30 3.20 -22.88
CA ARG A 143 33.77 1.98 -23.56
C ARG A 143 33.12 1.80 -24.93
N VAL A 144 31.79 1.86 -24.99
CA VAL A 144 31.02 1.74 -26.25
C VAL A 144 31.45 2.79 -27.27
N ARG A 145 31.65 4.04 -26.84
CA ARG A 145 32.15 5.12 -27.72
C ARG A 145 33.52 4.80 -28.31
N VAL A 146 34.44 4.26 -27.51
CA VAL A 146 35.78 3.86 -27.96
C VAL A 146 35.70 2.70 -28.95
N PHE A 147 34.90 1.66 -28.67
CA PHE A 147 34.72 0.54 -29.59
C PHE A 147 34.10 0.97 -30.91
N SER A 148 33.07 1.80 -30.90
CA SER A 148 32.46 2.34 -32.12
C SER A 148 33.48 3.07 -33.00
N CYS A 149 34.33 3.93 -32.42
CA CYS A 149 35.38 4.62 -33.18
C CYS A 149 36.42 3.64 -33.78
N ARG A 150 36.78 2.58 -33.03
CA ARG A 150 37.71 1.55 -33.53
C ARG A 150 37.08 0.67 -34.60
N LEU A 151 35.80 0.32 -34.47
CA LEU A 151 35.01 -0.40 -35.46
C LEU A 151 34.96 0.36 -36.78
N ASP A 152 34.70 1.67 -36.74
CA ASP A 152 34.69 2.50 -37.95
C ASP A 152 36.06 2.52 -38.65
N MET A 153 37.16 2.54 -37.88
CA MET A 153 38.51 2.42 -38.44
C MET A 153 38.75 1.04 -39.07
N LEU A 154 38.34 -0.05 -38.40
CA LEU A 154 38.49 -1.41 -38.94
C LEU A 154 37.67 -1.60 -40.22
N ARG A 155 36.43 -1.11 -40.27
CA ARG A 155 35.59 -1.15 -41.46
C ARG A 155 36.24 -0.40 -42.63
N SER A 156 36.82 0.78 -42.36
CA SER A 156 37.58 1.53 -43.36
C SER A 156 38.82 0.77 -43.86
N ILE A 157 39.55 0.09 -42.98
CA ILE A 157 40.70 -0.75 -43.36
C ILE A 157 40.25 -1.94 -44.21
N LYS A 158 39.18 -2.64 -43.79
CA LYS A 158 38.57 -3.76 -44.52
C LYS A 158 38.20 -3.35 -45.95
N GLU A 159 37.52 -2.23 -46.11
CA GLU A 159 37.17 -1.66 -47.42
C GLU A 159 38.41 -1.30 -48.26
N CYS A 160 39.46 -0.73 -47.64
CA CYS A 160 40.70 -0.42 -48.33
C CYS A 160 41.41 -1.68 -48.82
N LEU A 161 41.53 -2.71 -47.99
CA LEU A 161 42.13 -4.00 -48.37
C LEU A 161 41.34 -4.65 -49.50
N GLY A 162 40.00 -4.68 -49.41
CA GLY A 162 39.14 -5.20 -50.48
C GLY A 162 39.41 -4.51 -51.82
N ARG A 163 39.45 -3.17 -51.84
CA ARG A 163 39.78 -2.40 -53.05
C ARG A 163 41.16 -2.71 -53.62
N ILE A 164 42.17 -2.94 -52.78
CA ILE A 164 43.52 -3.27 -53.24
C ILE A 164 43.55 -4.68 -53.86
N ILE A 165 42.88 -5.65 -53.23
CA ILE A 165 42.76 -7.02 -53.75
C ILE A 165 42.07 -7.00 -55.12
N ASP A 166 41.00 -6.21 -55.28
CA ASP A 166 40.29 -6.05 -56.55
C ASP A 166 41.17 -5.44 -57.66
N ILE A 167 42.13 -4.57 -57.33
CA ILE A 167 43.06 -3.97 -58.29
C ILE A 167 44.13 -4.98 -58.75
N ILE A 168 44.62 -5.81 -57.83
CA ILE A 168 45.66 -6.82 -58.12
C ILE A 168 45.08 -8.02 -58.89
N SER A 169 43.79 -8.30 -58.71
CA SER A 169 43.11 -9.42 -59.35
C SER A 169 42.66 -9.04 -60.77
N GLU A 170 43.27 -9.63 -61.80
CA GLU A 170 42.85 -9.44 -63.20
C GLU A 170 41.46 -10.06 -63.48
N ASP A 171 41.06 -11.07 -62.70
CA ASP A 171 39.73 -11.66 -62.70
C ASP A 171 38.84 -11.00 -61.63
N LYS A 172 37.82 -10.27 -62.07
CA LYS A 172 36.79 -9.62 -61.22
C LYS A 172 35.88 -10.59 -60.45
N SER A 173 36.20 -11.89 -60.40
CA SER A 173 35.31 -12.91 -59.88
C SER A 173 35.89 -13.63 -58.67
N ASN A 174 35.19 -13.40 -57.56
CA ASN A 174 35.06 -14.27 -56.39
C ASN A 174 36.19 -14.25 -55.37
N CYS A 175 36.33 -13.13 -54.65
CA CYS A 175 36.74 -13.18 -53.25
C CYS A 175 35.47 -13.26 -52.37
N ILE A 176 34.70 -14.35 -52.49
CA ILE A 176 33.63 -14.64 -51.54
C ILE A 176 34.33 -15.17 -50.29
N ILE A 177 34.58 -14.29 -49.33
CA ILE A 177 35.04 -14.68 -48.01
C ILE A 177 33.81 -15.25 -47.32
N GLU A 178 33.77 -16.58 -47.16
CA GLU A 178 32.75 -17.24 -46.36
C GLU A 178 32.77 -16.66 -44.93
N GLU A 179 31.60 -16.21 -44.48
CA GLU A 179 31.35 -15.81 -43.10
C GLU A 179 31.45 -17.05 -42.22
N ASP A 180 32.65 -17.30 -41.69
CA ASP A 180 32.86 -18.38 -40.71
C ASP A 180 31.96 -18.16 -39.47
N GLU A 181 31.43 -19.28 -38.96
CA GLU A 181 30.65 -19.47 -37.74
C GLU A 181 31.39 -19.10 -36.42
N ILE A 182 32.23 -18.06 -36.41
CA ILE A 182 33.03 -17.68 -35.23
C ILE A 182 32.13 -17.09 -34.11
N ALA A 183 30.90 -16.69 -34.44
CA ALA A 183 29.99 -16.05 -33.48
C ALA A 183 29.28 -17.00 -32.50
N LYS A 184 29.45 -18.33 -32.62
CA LYS A 184 28.59 -19.28 -31.88
C LYS A 184 29.07 -19.66 -30.48
N ASP A 185 30.37 -19.55 -30.20
CA ASP A 185 30.98 -20.13 -28.98
C ASP A 185 31.46 -19.11 -27.93
N GLU A 186 31.40 -17.80 -28.19
CA GLU A 186 31.82 -16.77 -27.23
C GLU A 186 30.62 -16.15 -26.51
N SER A 187 29.97 -16.89 -25.61
CA SER A 187 28.82 -16.39 -24.83
C SER A 187 29.20 -15.23 -23.89
N ASP A 188 30.45 -15.18 -23.45
CA ASP A 188 30.90 -14.38 -22.31
C ASP A 188 31.34 -12.95 -22.67
N LEU A 189 31.45 -12.64 -23.96
CA LEU A 189 31.82 -11.30 -24.40
C LEU A 189 30.61 -10.36 -24.46
N ASP A 190 30.85 -9.07 -24.24
CA ASP A 190 29.85 -8.05 -24.51
C ASP A 190 29.60 -7.95 -26.03
N GLU A 191 28.38 -7.56 -26.41
CA GLU A 191 27.95 -7.51 -27.81
C GLU A 191 28.88 -6.60 -28.63
N GLU A 192 29.37 -5.53 -28.02
CA GLU A 192 30.32 -4.60 -28.64
C GLU A 192 31.69 -5.23 -28.93
N SER A 193 32.20 -6.11 -28.05
CA SER A 193 33.44 -6.86 -28.31
C SER A 193 33.24 -7.93 -29.37
N LYS A 194 32.08 -8.59 -29.43
CA LYS A 194 31.76 -9.56 -30.49
C LYS A 194 31.79 -8.93 -31.87
N GLU A 195 31.10 -7.80 -32.03
CA GLU A 195 31.11 -7.06 -33.30
C GLU A 195 32.54 -6.63 -33.69
N PHE A 196 33.33 -6.18 -32.71
CA PHE A 196 34.74 -5.83 -32.92
C PHE A 196 35.59 -7.02 -33.38
N LEU A 197 35.42 -8.20 -32.78
CA LEU A 197 36.15 -9.42 -33.15
C LEU A 197 35.78 -9.91 -34.55
N ILE A 198 34.50 -9.87 -34.93
CA ILE A 198 34.05 -10.25 -36.27
C ILE A 198 34.73 -9.38 -37.32
N GLU A 199 34.73 -8.06 -37.12
CA GLU A 199 35.31 -7.13 -38.10
C GLU A 199 36.84 -7.23 -38.15
N MET A 200 37.50 -7.40 -37.00
CA MET A 200 38.95 -7.63 -36.92
C MET A 200 39.36 -8.92 -37.64
N THR A 201 38.58 -9.99 -37.48
CA THR A 201 38.81 -11.26 -38.18
C THR A 201 38.63 -11.10 -39.69
N GLY A 202 37.62 -10.35 -40.13
CA GLY A 202 37.44 -10.01 -41.54
C GLY A 202 38.64 -9.26 -42.14
N VAL A 203 39.18 -8.27 -41.42
CA VAL A 203 40.41 -7.56 -41.81
C VAL A 203 41.60 -8.51 -41.89
N HIS A 204 41.77 -9.43 -40.93
CA HIS A 204 42.85 -10.41 -40.94
C HIS A 204 42.76 -11.33 -42.17
N LYS A 205 41.56 -11.87 -42.47
CA LYS A 205 41.32 -12.71 -43.66
C LYS A 205 41.62 -11.97 -44.97
N LEU A 206 41.19 -10.72 -45.09
CA LEU A 206 41.52 -9.90 -46.26
C LEU A 206 43.02 -9.63 -46.36
N THR A 207 43.70 -9.42 -45.23
CA THR A 207 45.14 -9.18 -45.22
C THR A 207 45.90 -10.42 -45.71
N THR A 208 45.56 -11.62 -45.24
CA THR A 208 46.19 -12.86 -45.70
C THR A 208 45.87 -13.16 -47.17
N ALA A 209 44.64 -12.89 -47.61
CA ALA A 209 44.27 -12.96 -49.02
C ALA A 209 45.11 -11.99 -49.87
N LEU A 210 45.27 -10.73 -49.42
CA LEU A 210 46.09 -9.74 -50.10
C LEU A 210 47.57 -10.17 -50.20
N GLU A 211 48.14 -10.70 -49.11
CA GLU A 211 49.53 -11.19 -49.09
C GLU A 211 49.75 -12.32 -50.12
N SER A 212 48.84 -13.29 -50.15
CA SER A 212 48.92 -14.39 -51.12
C SER A 212 48.82 -13.89 -52.57
N ARG A 213 47.86 -13.01 -52.87
CA ARG A 213 47.69 -12.41 -54.21
C ARG A 213 48.88 -11.56 -54.64
N LEU A 214 49.42 -10.75 -53.73
CA LEU A 214 50.60 -9.94 -54.00
C LEU A 214 51.80 -10.83 -54.35
N SER A 215 51.96 -11.96 -53.65
CA SER A 215 53.02 -12.93 -53.93
C SER A 215 52.87 -13.59 -55.32
N GLU A 216 51.65 -13.92 -55.73
CA GLU A 216 51.34 -14.47 -57.06
C GLU A 216 51.68 -13.45 -58.16
N TYR A 217 51.23 -12.20 -57.99
CA TYR A 217 51.51 -11.10 -58.91
C TYR A 217 53.02 -10.85 -59.06
N GLU A 218 53.77 -10.81 -57.95
CA GLU A 218 55.22 -10.67 -58.00
C GLU A 218 55.90 -11.82 -58.77
N GLN A 219 55.44 -13.06 -58.58
CA GLN A 219 55.97 -14.21 -59.31
C GLN A 219 55.67 -14.13 -60.80
N MET A 220 54.45 -13.70 -61.17
CA MET A 220 54.06 -13.48 -62.56
C MET A 220 54.93 -12.40 -63.21
N ARG A 221 55.13 -11.25 -62.54
CA ARG A 221 56.04 -10.19 -63.01
C ARG A 221 57.48 -10.65 -63.14
N LYS A 222 57.98 -11.49 -62.23
CA LYS A 222 59.32 -12.09 -62.31
C LYS A 222 59.44 -13.08 -63.48
N LYS A 223 58.36 -13.77 -63.87
CA LYS A 223 58.32 -14.65 -65.06
C LYS A 223 58.31 -13.82 -66.34
N GLU A 224 57.38 -12.87 -66.45
CA GLU A 224 57.26 -11.95 -67.59
C GLU A 224 58.59 -11.21 -67.84
N LYS A 225 59.23 -10.68 -66.79
CA LYS A 225 60.54 -10.02 -66.91
C LYS A 225 61.61 -10.95 -67.49
N ARG A 226 61.68 -12.21 -67.05
CA ARG A 226 62.63 -13.20 -67.56
C ARG A 226 62.35 -13.55 -69.03
N GLU A 227 61.08 -13.66 -69.41
CA GLU A 227 60.68 -13.90 -70.79
C GLU A 227 61.05 -12.72 -71.70
N LEU A 228 60.81 -11.49 -71.26
CA LEU A 228 61.23 -10.28 -71.97
C LEU A 228 62.76 -10.17 -72.06
N GLU A 229 63.48 -10.45 -70.98
CA GLU A 229 64.95 -10.50 -70.98
C GLU A 229 65.49 -11.54 -71.97
N ASN A 230 64.92 -12.75 -71.97
CA ASN A 230 65.27 -13.80 -72.94
C ASN A 230 64.96 -13.38 -74.38
N SER A 231 63.81 -12.73 -74.60
CA SER A 231 63.42 -12.20 -75.91
C SER A 231 64.38 -11.11 -76.39
N VAL A 232 64.80 -10.19 -75.50
CA VAL A 232 65.80 -9.17 -75.82
C VAL A 232 67.14 -9.82 -76.15
N VAL A 233 67.61 -10.81 -75.38
CA VAL A 233 68.86 -11.53 -75.68
C VAL A 233 68.77 -12.20 -77.05
N SER A 234 67.69 -12.95 -77.34
CA SER A 234 67.45 -13.57 -78.65
C SER A 234 67.48 -12.55 -79.79
N LEU A 235 66.78 -11.41 -79.63
CA LEU A 235 66.78 -10.34 -80.62
C LEU A 235 68.17 -9.69 -80.80
N THR A 236 68.99 -9.61 -79.75
CA THR A 236 70.36 -9.10 -79.87
C THR A 236 71.29 -10.08 -80.57
N GLU A 237 71.11 -11.38 -80.37
CA GLU A 237 71.83 -12.44 -81.09
C GLU A 237 71.42 -12.47 -82.57
N GLU A 238 70.12 -12.43 -82.88
CA GLU A 238 69.63 -12.32 -84.26
C GLU A 238 70.15 -11.05 -84.95
N ASN A 239 70.16 -9.89 -84.26
CA ASN A 239 70.77 -8.67 -84.81
C ASN A 239 72.29 -8.80 -85.03
N ARG A 240 72.99 -9.58 -84.20
CA ARG A 240 74.41 -9.90 -84.39
C ARG A 240 74.62 -10.79 -85.60
N ASP A 241 73.78 -11.80 -85.78
CA ASP A 241 73.80 -12.72 -86.92
C ASP A 241 73.47 -12.01 -88.23
N ILE A 242 72.43 -11.18 -88.25
CA ILE A 242 72.10 -10.30 -89.40
C ILE A 242 73.28 -9.38 -89.72
N ASN A 243 73.89 -8.75 -88.71
CA ASN A 243 75.08 -7.93 -88.93
C ASN A 243 76.26 -8.73 -89.51
N SER A 244 76.45 -9.97 -89.06
CA SER A 244 77.50 -10.86 -89.60
C SER A 244 77.22 -11.22 -91.07
N LEU A 245 75.95 -11.54 -91.41
CA LEU A 245 75.51 -11.80 -92.77
C LEU A 245 75.67 -10.58 -93.67
N LEU A 246 75.34 -9.38 -93.19
CA LEU A 246 75.57 -8.13 -93.91
C LEU A 246 77.06 -7.90 -94.20
N ARG A 247 77.96 -8.19 -93.24
CA ARG A 247 79.41 -8.11 -93.50
C ARG A 247 79.87 -9.13 -94.54
N ILE A 248 79.37 -10.37 -94.47
CA ILE A 248 79.69 -11.41 -95.46
C ILE A 248 79.20 -10.99 -96.85
N ALA A 249 77.96 -10.53 -96.98
CA ALA A 249 77.40 -10.06 -98.23
C ALA A 249 78.14 -8.83 -98.78
N LEU A 250 78.59 -7.91 -97.91
CA LEU A 250 79.45 -6.79 -98.30
C LEU A 250 80.81 -7.28 -98.83
N MET A 251 81.48 -8.20 -98.15
CA MET A 251 82.75 -8.80 -98.61
C MET A 251 82.58 -9.57 -99.92
N GLU A 252 81.49 -10.33 -100.09
CA GLU A 252 81.19 -11.03 -101.34
C GLU A 252 80.87 -10.05 -102.48
N LYS A 253 80.12 -8.97 -102.20
CA LYS A 253 79.87 -7.91 -103.17
C LYS A 253 81.18 -7.23 -103.59
N GLU A 254 82.08 -6.90 -102.67
CA GLU A 254 83.42 -6.39 -102.98
C GLU A 254 84.25 -7.42 -103.77
N ALA A 255 84.13 -8.72 -103.45
CA ALA A 255 84.78 -9.81 -104.18
C ALA A 255 84.22 -10.01 -105.61
N VAL A 256 82.94 -9.72 -105.83
CA VAL A 256 82.29 -9.75 -107.16
C VAL A 256 82.56 -8.47 -107.95
N GLU A 257 82.60 -7.30 -107.30
CA GLU A 257 83.03 -6.03 -107.90
C GLU A 257 84.51 -6.06 -108.30
N SER A 258 85.37 -6.74 -107.52
CA SER A 258 86.77 -7.01 -107.88
C SER A 258 86.94 -8.11 -108.94
N LYS A 259 85.94 -8.96 -109.19
CA LYS A 259 85.91 -9.89 -110.33
C LYS A 259 85.40 -9.26 -111.63
N LEU A 260 84.69 -8.12 -111.57
CA LEU A 260 84.28 -7.32 -112.74
C LEU A 260 85.24 -6.17 -113.08
N LYS A 261 86.30 -5.98 -112.28
CA LYS A 261 87.46 -5.11 -112.58
C LYS A 261 88.70 -5.96 -112.71
N GLY A 262 89.11 -6.20 -113.95
CA GLY A 262 90.13 -7.17 -114.29
C GLY A 262 91.54 -6.90 -113.72
N ASN A 263 92.28 -8.02 -113.76
CA ASN A 263 93.74 -8.17 -113.87
C ASN A 263 94.61 -8.21 -112.60
N ARG A 264 95.18 -9.42 -112.42
CA ARG A 264 96.60 -9.78 -112.17
C ARG A 264 97.06 -10.10 -110.73
N GLY A 265 97.64 -11.31 -110.61
CA GLY A 265 98.81 -11.65 -109.77
C GLY A 265 98.46 -12.09 -108.34
N VAL A 266 98.36 -13.39 -108.03
CA VAL A 266 99.45 -14.30 -107.60
C VAL A 266 100.31 -13.74 -106.46
N PHE A 267 100.04 -14.17 -105.22
CA PHE A 267 101.05 -14.46 -104.21
C PHE A 267 100.45 -15.41 -103.16
N GLY A 268 100.94 -16.65 -103.13
CA GLY A 268 100.66 -17.61 -102.05
C GLY A 268 101.74 -17.51 -100.99
N PHE A 269 101.36 -17.64 -99.71
CA PHE A 269 102.25 -17.98 -98.61
C PHE A 269 101.43 -18.58 -97.44
N GLY A 270 101.57 -19.89 -97.25
CA GLY A 270 101.68 -20.54 -95.94
C GLY A 270 100.46 -20.62 -95.00
N PRO A 271 99.89 -21.82 -94.78
CA PRO A 271 99.34 -22.19 -93.50
C PRO A 271 100.49 -22.54 -92.54
N PHE A 272 100.78 -21.66 -91.58
CA PHE A 272 101.56 -21.94 -90.37
C PHE A 272 100.51 -22.23 -89.26
N GLY A 273 100.41 -23.39 -88.62
CA GLY A 273 101.46 -24.36 -88.33
C GLY A 273 102.08 -24.07 -86.97
N PHE A 274 101.32 -24.23 -85.89
CA PHE A 274 101.85 -24.49 -84.55
C PHE A 274 101.25 -25.79 -84.02
N ILE A 275 101.97 -26.88 -84.30
CA ILE A 275 101.92 -28.15 -83.60
C ILE A 275 102.98 -28.08 -82.51
N MET A 276 102.55 -28.23 -81.26
CA MET A 276 103.35 -28.62 -80.10
C MET A 276 102.32 -29.27 -79.17
N GLY A 277 102.37 -30.54 -78.78
CA GLY A 277 103.33 -31.60 -78.94
C GLY A 277 102.97 -32.64 -77.87
N ALA A 278 103.14 -33.92 -78.22
CA ALA A 278 103.19 -35.08 -77.30
C ALA A 278 101.84 -35.47 -76.65
N THR A 279 101.32 -36.69 -76.73
CA THR A 279 101.95 -38.00 -76.93
C THR A 279 100.86 -39.02 -77.34
N ASP A 280 101.13 -39.77 -78.42
CA ASP A 280 100.79 -41.16 -78.73
C ASP A 280 99.36 -41.71 -78.49
N ASN A 281 98.55 -41.74 -79.57
CA ASN A 281 98.31 -42.87 -80.51
C ASN A 281 98.22 -44.34 -79.94
N PRO A 282 97.79 -45.35 -80.74
CA PRO A 282 96.41 -45.81 -80.88
C PRO A 282 96.28 -47.33 -80.64
N GLY A 283 95.05 -47.85 -80.79
CA GLY A 283 94.77 -49.29 -80.67
C GLY A 283 95.32 -50.15 -81.80
N SER A 284 95.36 -51.46 -81.55
CA SER A 284 94.96 -52.53 -82.49
C SER A 284 95.32 -53.91 -81.92
N ASN A 285 94.35 -54.82 -81.88
CA ASN A 285 94.53 -56.28 -82.03
C ASN A 285 95.47 -56.61 -83.22
N PRO A 286 96.16 -57.77 -83.33
CA PRO A 286 95.63 -59.11 -82.99
C PRO A 286 96.63 -60.21 -82.52
N VAL A 287 96.05 -61.27 -81.91
CA VAL A 287 96.35 -62.72 -82.04
C VAL A 287 97.79 -63.27 -81.90
N SER A 288 97.90 -64.22 -80.95
CA SER A 288 98.88 -65.33 -80.79
C SER A 288 100.32 -64.90 -80.41
N LYS A 289 101.04 -65.54 -79.48
CA LYS A 289 101.11 -66.96 -79.11
C LYS A 289 101.95 -67.10 -77.83
N GLU A 290 101.56 -68.04 -76.97
CA GLU A 290 102.35 -68.84 -76.02
C GLU A 290 103.31 -68.19 -74.99
N SER A 291 103.20 -68.76 -73.77
CA SER A 291 104.27 -69.01 -72.81
C SER A 291 104.45 -68.02 -71.66
N SER A 292 103.83 -68.39 -70.53
CA SER A 292 104.44 -68.38 -69.19
C SER A 292 104.68 -67.02 -68.52
N ASP A 293 103.79 -66.61 -67.62
CA ASP A 293 104.18 -66.23 -66.25
C ASP A 293 102.96 -66.01 -65.36
N SER A 294 102.67 -67.01 -64.53
CA SER A 294 101.52 -67.17 -63.62
C SER A 294 101.50 -66.21 -62.42
N ASP A 295 102.45 -65.28 -62.32
CA ASP A 295 102.72 -64.57 -61.08
C ASP A 295 102.14 -63.14 -61.07
N GLN A 296 101.83 -62.55 -62.23
CA GLN A 296 101.29 -61.18 -62.33
C GLN A 296 99.74 -61.11 -62.29
N GLU A 297 99.06 -62.18 -62.70
CA GLU A 297 97.60 -62.31 -62.58
C GLU A 297 97.17 -62.57 -61.13
N VAL A 298 97.95 -63.35 -60.37
CA VAL A 298 97.68 -63.65 -58.95
C VAL A 298 97.81 -62.38 -58.09
N VAL A 299 98.79 -61.53 -58.37
CA VAL A 299 98.96 -60.23 -57.68
C VAL A 299 97.85 -59.23 -58.05
N SER A 300 97.40 -59.24 -59.31
CA SER A 300 96.28 -58.40 -59.76
C SER A 300 94.94 -58.88 -59.15
N LEU A 301 94.71 -60.19 -59.09
CA LEU A 301 93.55 -60.80 -58.45
C LEU A 301 93.51 -60.48 -56.94
N ALA A 302 94.64 -60.64 -56.24
CA ALA A 302 94.77 -60.31 -54.82
C ALA A 302 94.49 -58.82 -54.53
N SER A 303 94.99 -57.91 -55.36
CA SER A 303 94.68 -56.47 -55.24
C SER A 303 93.18 -56.18 -55.47
N THR A 304 92.54 -56.92 -56.38
CA THR A 304 91.11 -56.78 -56.66
C THR A 304 90.27 -57.29 -55.50
N VAL A 305 90.62 -58.45 -54.93
CA VAL A 305 89.99 -59.01 -53.72
C VAL A 305 90.20 -58.10 -52.51
N GLU A 306 91.39 -57.55 -52.31
CA GLU A 306 91.65 -56.61 -51.21
C GLU A 306 90.82 -55.34 -51.33
N LYS A 307 90.69 -54.78 -52.55
CA LYS A 307 89.79 -53.65 -52.84
C LYS A 307 88.33 -54.00 -52.53
N ILE A 308 87.86 -55.18 -52.95
CA ILE A 308 86.50 -55.66 -52.65
C ILE A 308 86.30 -55.83 -51.14
N MET A 309 87.25 -56.43 -50.42
CA MET A 309 87.16 -56.60 -48.97
C MET A 309 87.15 -55.27 -48.22
N LYS A 310 87.98 -54.29 -48.63
CA LYS A 310 87.95 -52.94 -48.05
C LYS A 310 86.61 -52.25 -48.33
N LYS A 311 86.09 -52.37 -49.55
CA LYS A 311 84.76 -51.84 -49.92
C LYS A 311 83.65 -52.47 -49.08
N LEU A 312 83.60 -53.81 -48.98
CA LEU A 312 82.62 -54.52 -48.17
C LEU A 312 82.72 -54.17 -46.68
N ARG A 313 83.94 -54.02 -46.14
CA ARG A 313 84.12 -53.57 -44.74
C ARG A 313 83.57 -52.17 -44.52
N LEU A 314 83.82 -51.26 -45.46
CA LEU A 314 83.31 -49.90 -45.41
C LEU A 314 81.77 -49.87 -45.51
N GLU A 315 81.18 -50.67 -46.41
CA GLU A 315 79.73 -50.85 -46.50
C GLU A 315 79.14 -51.45 -45.21
N ILE A 316 79.78 -52.47 -44.61
CA ILE A 316 79.34 -53.03 -43.32
C ILE A 316 79.37 -51.97 -42.22
N THR A 317 80.41 -51.14 -42.16
CA THR A 317 80.46 -50.04 -41.17
C THR A 317 79.39 -48.99 -41.42
N GLN A 318 79.13 -48.62 -42.69
CA GLN A 318 78.08 -47.66 -43.05
C GLN A 318 76.67 -48.19 -42.76
N LEU A 319 76.42 -49.48 -43.02
CA LEU A 319 75.14 -50.10 -42.70
C LEU A 319 74.90 -50.19 -41.19
N LYS A 320 75.96 -50.43 -40.39
CA LYS A 320 75.87 -50.40 -38.93
C LYS A 320 75.56 -49.00 -38.40
N THR A 321 76.26 -47.97 -38.88
CA THR A 321 75.98 -46.59 -38.47
C THR A 321 74.58 -46.17 -38.88
N SER A 322 74.14 -46.51 -40.10
CA SER A 322 72.77 -46.23 -40.57
C SER A 322 71.70 -46.98 -39.76
N LEU A 323 71.97 -48.22 -39.34
CA LEU A 323 71.07 -48.97 -38.46
C LEU A 323 70.98 -48.34 -37.06
N ASP A 324 72.11 -47.92 -36.49
CA ASP A 324 72.16 -47.28 -35.18
C ASP A 324 71.49 -45.89 -35.21
N GLU A 325 71.68 -45.12 -36.28
CA GLU A 325 70.96 -43.86 -36.54
C GLU A 325 69.45 -44.09 -36.65
N SER A 326 69.01 -45.10 -37.42
CA SER A 326 67.59 -45.44 -37.56
C SER A 326 66.95 -45.89 -36.24
N ARG A 327 67.70 -46.62 -35.39
CA ARG A 327 67.25 -46.98 -34.03
C ARG A 327 67.09 -45.75 -33.14
N SER A 328 68.07 -44.84 -33.15
CA SER A 328 68.00 -43.59 -32.38
C SER A 328 66.81 -42.72 -32.83
N ASP A 329 66.55 -42.62 -34.14
CA ASP A 329 65.37 -41.93 -34.65
C ASP A 329 64.06 -42.60 -34.23
N THR A 330 64.01 -43.93 -34.20
CA THR A 330 62.85 -44.68 -33.74
C THR A 330 62.57 -44.45 -32.25
N GLU A 331 63.61 -44.48 -31.40
CA GLU A 331 63.49 -44.16 -29.97
C GLU A 331 63.02 -42.72 -29.74
N ARG A 332 63.52 -41.77 -30.54
CA ARG A 332 63.08 -40.36 -30.49
C ARG A 332 61.61 -40.22 -30.88
N LEU A 333 61.17 -40.88 -31.96
CA LEU A 333 59.77 -40.88 -32.38
C LEU A 333 58.86 -41.54 -31.33
N GLN A 334 59.31 -42.63 -30.71
CA GLN A 334 58.61 -43.26 -29.60
C GLN A 334 58.46 -42.29 -28.41
N CYS A 335 59.52 -41.60 -28.00
CA CYS A 335 59.46 -40.61 -26.92
C CYS A 335 58.50 -39.45 -27.25
N LEU A 336 58.46 -38.98 -28.50
CA LEU A 336 57.50 -37.97 -28.93
C LEU A 336 56.06 -38.51 -28.90
N SER A 337 55.85 -39.75 -29.34
CA SER A 337 54.54 -40.42 -29.31
C SER A 337 54.05 -40.61 -27.87
N GLU A 338 54.91 -41.01 -26.94
CA GLU A 338 54.57 -41.17 -25.52
C GLU A 338 54.21 -39.82 -24.88
N LYS A 339 54.96 -38.76 -25.18
CA LYS A 339 54.62 -37.39 -24.73
C LYS A 339 53.30 -36.90 -25.29
N GLN A 340 53.02 -37.20 -26.56
CA GLN A 340 51.73 -36.88 -27.17
C GLN A 340 50.60 -37.66 -26.50
N ALA A 341 50.79 -38.96 -26.23
CA ALA A 341 49.80 -39.79 -25.54
C ALA A 341 49.52 -39.28 -24.11
N GLN A 342 50.55 -38.93 -23.34
CA GLN A 342 50.40 -38.34 -22.00
C GLN A 342 49.61 -37.02 -22.06
N LYS A 343 49.94 -36.13 -23.00
CA LYS A 343 49.22 -34.86 -23.14
C LYS A 343 47.75 -35.06 -23.54
N ILE A 344 47.45 -36.06 -24.37
CA ILE A 344 46.08 -36.42 -24.74
C ILE A 344 45.33 -36.95 -23.50
N GLU A 345 45.97 -37.75 -22.67
CA GLU A 345 45.39 -38.26 -21.42
C GLU A 345 45.11 -37.13 -20.41
N GLU A 346 46.08 -36.24 -20.18
CA GLU A 346 45.94 -35.05 -19.32
C GLU A 346 44.81 -34.12 -19.80
N ASN A 347 44.77 -33.81 -21.11
CA ASN A 347 43.68 -33.04 -21.69
C ASN A 347 42.33 -33.75 -21.54
N GLY A 348 42.30 -35.07 -21.67
CA GLY A 348 41.08 -35.87 -21.49
C GLY A 348 40.55 -35.82 -20.05
N LEU A 349 41.42 -35.79 -19.04
CA LEU A 349 41.02 -35.57 -17.64
C LEU A 349 40.51 -34.14 -17.42
N TYR A 350 41.20 -33.14 -17.97
CA TYR A 350 40.76 -31.75 -17.87
C TYR A 350 39.38 -31.49 -18.50
N ILE A 351 39.12 -32.09 -19.66
CA ILE A 351 37.79 -32.02 -20.30
C ILE A 351 36.71 -32.61 -19.38
N LYS A 352 36.96 -33.78 -18.77
CA LYS A 352 36.00 -34.39 -17.83
C LYS A 352 35.74 -33.51 -16.61
N GLU A 353 36.77 -32.88 -16.04
CA GLU A 353 36.58 -31.94 -14.91
C GLU A 353 35.74 -30.73 -15.30
N LEU A 354 35.85 -30.26 -16.55
CA LEU A 354 35.00 -29.19 -17.07
C LEU A 354 33.56 -29.66 -17.27
N GLU A 355 33.33 -30.84 -17.85
CA GLU A 355 32.01 -31.45 -18.02
C GLU A 355 31.30 -31.66 -16.67
N GLU A 356 32.01 -32.12 -15.64
CA GLU A 356 31.48 -32.27 -14.28
C GLU A 356 31.09 -30.92 -13.68
N ARG A 357 31.91 -29.87 -13.88
CA ARG A 357 31.58 -28.51 -13.44
C ARG A 357 30.35 -27.97 -14.17
N GLU A 358 30.25 -28.17 -15.48
CA GLU A 358 29.11 -27.76 -16.28
C GLU A 358 27.83 -28.47 -15.79
N SER A 359 27.90 -29.77 -15.55
CA SER A 359 26.78 -30.54 -15.00
C SER A 359 26.34 -30.02 -13.63
N MET A 360 27.27 -29.74 -12.71
CA MET A 360 26.94 -29.19 -11.39
C MET A 360 26.35 -27.77 -11.47
N LEU A 361 26.88 -26.92 -12.34
CA LEU A 361 26.34 -25.57 -12.55
C LEU A 361 24.92 -25.64 -13.15
N THR A 362 24.68 -26.58 -14.07
CA THR A 362 23.35 -26.80 -14.66
C THR A 362 22.34 -27.23 -13.60
N GLU A 363 22.68 -28.21 -12.76
CA GLU A 363 21.83 -28.65 -11.64
C GLU A 363 21.54 -27.51 -10.66
N ASN A 364 22.55 -26.69 -10.33
CA ASN A 364 22.37 -25.53 -9.46
C ASN A 364 21.43 -24.49 -10.08
N VAL A 365 21.55 -24.22 -11.39
CA VAL A 365 20.64 -23.30 -12.11
C VAL A 365 19.22 -23.85 -12.12
N GLU A 366 19.03 -25.15 -12.36
CA GLU A 366 17.71 -25.79 -12.29
C GLU A 366 17.09 -25.69 -10.89
N ALA A 367 17.88 -25.92 -9.84
CA ALA A 367 17.44 -25.77 -8.45
C ALA A 367 17.01 -24.33 -8.14
N LEU A 368 17.81 -23.34 -8.54
CA LEU A 368 17.48 -21.92 -8.37
C LEU A 368 16.23 -21.52 -9.17
N MET A 369 16.04 -22.05 -10.38
CA MET A 369 14.81 -21.82 -11.14
C MET A 369 13.58 -22.35 -10.41
N MET A 370 13.65 -23.54 -9.81
CA MET A 370 12.54 -24.06 -8.99
C MET A 370 12.27 -23.16 -7.77
N GLU A 371 13.30 -22.70 -7.07
CA GLU A 371 13.15 -21.76 -5.95
C GLU A 371 12.51 -20.44 -6.39
N ILE A 372 12.93 -19.88 -7.52
CA ILE A 372 12.32 -18.67 -8.09
C ILE A 372 10.83 -18.90 -8.38
N THR A 373 10.46 -20.00 -9.05
CA THR A 373 9.05 -20.27 -9.37
C THR A 373 8.17 -20.42 -8.12
N THR A 374 8.67 -21.08 -7.08
CA THR A 374 7.94 -21.22 -5.81
C THR A 374 7.80 -19.89 -5.06
N ALA A 375 8.84 -19.05 -5.08
CA ALA A 375 8.79 -17.69 -4.54
C ALA A 375 7.81 -16.79 -5.33
N GLU A 376 7.76 -16.91 -6.66
CA GLU A 376 6.79 -16.20 -7.50
C GLU A 376 5.35 -16.60 -7.18
N GLU A 377 5.07 -17.89 -6.97
CA GLU A 377 3.77 -18.39 -6.52
C GLU A 377 3.41 -17.86 -5.12
N GLU A 378 4.38 -17.78 -4.20
CA GLU A 378 4.18 -17.15 -2.89
C GLU A 378 3.82 -15.68 -3.02
N ILE A 379 4.58 -14.92 -3.81
CA ILE A 379 4.31 -13.51 -4.08
C ILE A 379 2.91 -13.34 -4.68
N ALA A 380 2.50 -14.21 -5.61
CA ALA A 380 1.15 -14.18 -6.18
C ALA A 380 0.07 -14.41 -5.11
N ARG A 381 0.26 -15.39 -4.22
CA ARG A 381 -0.65 -15.65 -3.09
C ARG A 381 -0.75 -14.47 -2.12
N TRP A 382 0.38 -13.85 -1.77
CA TRP A 382 0.40 -12.67 -0.90
C TRP A 382 -0.28 -11.47 -1.55
N ARG A 383 -0.11 -11.28 -2.86
CA ARG A 383 -0.82 -10.22 -3.61
C ARG A 383 -2.33 -10.42 -3.59
N GLU A 384 -2.80 -11.63 -3.87
CA GLU A 384 -4.24 -11.95 -3.83
C GLU A 384 -4.82 -11.72 -2.42
N ALA A 385 -4.10 -12.13 -1.37
CA ALA A 385 -4.52 -11.87 0.01
C ALA A 385 -4.62 -10.36 0.30
N CYS A 386 -3.64 -9.57 -0.13
CA CYS A 386 -3.67 -8.11 0.02
C CYS A 386 -4.85 -7.48 -0.74
N GLU A 387 -5.14 -7.94 -1.96
CA GLU A 387 -6.28 -7.45 -2.75
C GLU A 387 -7.61 -7.74 -2.05
N LEU A 388 -7.77 -8.94 -1.47
CA LEU A 388 -8.96 -9.30 -0.69
C LEU A 388 -9.10 -8.46 0.57
N GLU A 389 -8.01 -8.15 1.28
CA GLU A 389 -8.03 -7.26 2.44
C GLU A 389 -8.41 -5.82 2.06
N VAL A 390 -7.90 -5.32 0.94
CA VAL A 390 -8.26 -3.99 0.42
C VAL A 390 -9.74 -3.96 0.05
N GLU A 391 -10.27 -4.98 -0.63
CA GLU A 391 -11.69 -5.05 -0.99
C GLU A 391 -12.59 -5.19 0.25
N ALA A 392 -12.17 -5.96 1.26
CA ALA A 392 -12.86 -6.04 2.54
C ALA A 392 -12.85 -4.67 3.27
N GLY A 393 -11.71 -3.97 3.26
CA GLY A 393 -11.58 -2.62 3.82
C GLY A 393 -12.48 -1.61 3.13
N LYS A 394 -12.54 -1.64 1.79
CA LYS A 394 -13.43 -0.79 1.00
C LYS A 394 -14.90 -1.05 1.33
N ASN A 395 -15.33 -2.32 1.39
CA ASN A 395 -16.70 -2.68 1.77
C ASN A 395 -17.06 -2.21 3.18
N ALA A 396 -16.13 -2.31 4.13
CA ALA A 396 -16.33 -1.81 5.49
C ALA A 396 -16.47 -0.27 5.53
N ILE A 397 -15.66 0.46 4.75
CA ILE A 397 -15.79 1.93 4.63
C ILE A 397 -17.16 2.29 4.06
N GLU A 398 -17.58 1.65 2.97
CA GLU A 398 -18.90 1.92 2.38
C GLU A 398 -20.05 1.63 3.37
N GLU A 399 -19.94 0.60 4.21
CA GLU A 399 -20.95 0.33 5.26
C GLU A 399 -20.94 1.41 6.34
N ARG A 400 -19.76 1.89 6.74
CA ARG A 400 -19.65 3.03 7.68
C ARG A 400 -20.26 4.29 7.09
N ASP A 401 -20.01 4.59 5.82
CA ASP A 401 -20.57 5.77 5.16
C ASP A 401 -22.10 5.70 5.06
N ARG A 402 -22.66 4.52 4.74
CA ARG A 402 -24.12 4.30 4.79
C ARG A 402 -24.69 4.53 6.19
N ASN A 403 -24.00 4.09 7.23
CA ASN A 403 -24.42 4.30 8.61
C ASN A 403 -24.32 5.78 9.03
N VAL A 404 -23.25 6.47 8.62
CA VAL A 404 -23.10 7.92 8.84
C VAL A 404 -24.26 8.66 8.15
N ALA A 405 -24.55 8.37 6.88
CA ALA A 405 -25.65 9.00 6.15
C ALA A 405 -27.02 8.81 6.83
N ARG A 406 -27.29 7.61 7.35
CA ARG A 406 -28.51 7.32 8.10
C ARG A 406 -28.57 8.10 9.42
N LEU A 407 -27.48 8.14 10.17
CA LEU A 407 -27.40 8.87 11.44
C LEU A 407 -27.51 10.38 11.22
N THR A 408 -26.94 10.92 10.13
CA THR A 408 -27.11 12.34 9.78
C THR A 408 -28.56 12.65 9.45
N GLU A 409 -29.26 11.78 8.71
CA GLU A 409 -30.69 11.96 8.41
C GLU A 409 -31.55 11.93 9.70
N GLU A 410 -31.26 10.99 10.62
CA GLU A 410 -31.95 10.93 11.92
C GLU A 410 -31.68 12.19 12.77
N LEU A 411 -30.44 12.69 12.76
CA LEU A 411 -30.06 13.92 13.45
C LEU A 411 -30.78 15.14 12.86
N GLU A 412 -30.86 15.27 11.54
CA GLU A 412 -31.61 16.33 10.86
C GLU A 412 -33.10 16.30 11.20
N LYS A 413 -33.72 15.12 11.26
CA LYS A 413 -35.13 14.96 11.69
C LYS A 413 -35.36 15.40 13.13
N MET A 414 -34.44 15.05 14.04
CA MET A 414 -34.51 15.45 15.44
C MET A 414 -34.30 16.95 15.62
N GLN A 415 -33.37 17.53 14.84
CA GLN A 415 -33.13 18.97 14.81
C GLN A 415 -34.39 19.73 14.34
N ALA A 416 -35.01 19.30 13.23
CA ALA A 416 -36.25 19.91 12.73
C ALA A 416 -37.40 19.80 13.75
N SER A 417 -37.50 18.66 14.45
CA SER A 417 -38.51 18.45 15.51
C SER A 417 -38.26 19.38 16.71
N LEU A 418 -37.00 19.57 17.10
CA LEU A 418 -36.60 20.47 18.17
C LEU A 418 -36.90 21.93 17.80
N ASP A 419 -36.61 22.36 16.57
CA ASP A 419 -36.92 23.71 16.09
C ASP A 419 -38.43 23.99 16.12
N LEU A 420 -39.25 23.00 15.73
CA LEU A 420 -40.70 23.11 15.83
C LEU A 420 -41.17 23.24 17.29
N LEU A 421 -40.61 22.46 18.22
CA LEU A 421 -40.94 22.57 19.65
C LEU A 421 -40.50 23.90 20.25
N ASN A 422 -39.33 24.42 19.87
CA ASN A 422 -38.86 25.74 20.27
C ASN A 422 -39.77 26.85 19.74
N SER A 423 -40.21 26.79 18.47
CA SER A 423 -41.17 27.76 17.93
C SER A 423 -42.50 27.74 18.70
N LYS A 424 -42.99 26.55 19.09
CA LYS A 424 -44.19 26.38 19.90
C LYS A 424 -44.01 26.91 21.32
N LEU A 425 -42.82 26.73 21.91
CA LEU A 425 -42.50 27.29 23.21
C LEU A 425 -42.53 28.82 23.16
N ASN A 426 -41.90 29.43 22.16
CA ASN A 426 -41.91 30.88 21.95
C ASN A 426 -43.34 31.43 21.82
N LEU A 427 -44.21 30.77 21.03
CA LEU A 427 -45.62 31.15 20.92
C LEU A 427 -46.38 31.06 22.26
N LYS A 428 -46.06 30.06 23.09
CA LYS A 428 -46.64 29.96 24.44
C LYS A 428 -46.13 31.04 25.38
N GLU A 429 -44.88 31.44 25.26
CA GLU A 429 -44.29 32.56 26.01
C GLU A 429 -44.95 33.89 25.60
N GLU A 430 -45.15 34.12 24.30
CA GLU A 430 -45.90 35.28 23.78
C GLU A 430 -47.37 35.27 24.24
N LEU A 431 -48.02 34.11 24.25
CA LEU A 431 -49.38 33.97 24.77
C LEU A 431 -49.44 34.26 26.29
N ALA A 432 -48.47 33.77 27.06
CA ALA A 432 -48.41 34.02 28.50
C ALA A 432 -48.19 35.51 28.79
N THR A 433 -47.28 36.17 28.07
CA THR A 433 -47.02 37.61 28.23
C THR A 433 -48.23 38.46 27.85
N THR A 434 -48.94 38.12 26.77
CA THR A 434 -50.19 38.82 26.38
C THR A 434 -51.33 38.57 27.37
N ALA A 435 -51.48 37.35 27.90
CA ALA A 435 -52.45 37.04 28.95
C ALA A 435 -52.16 37.81 30.24
N MET A 436 -50.89 37.89 30.66
CA MET A 436 -50.47 38.70 31.81
C MET A 436 -50.77 40.19 31.59
N ALA A 437 -50.52 40.73 30.39
CA ALA A 437 -50.85 42.11 30.05
C ALA A 437 -52.37 42.38 30.07
N ALA A 438 -53.17 41.44 29.54
CA ALA A 438 -54.63 41.52 29.56
C ALA A 438 -55.19 41.44 30.99
N GLN A 439 -54.66 40.55 31.82
CA GLN A 439 -55.00 40.48 33.24
C GLN A 439 -54.68 41.80 33.95
N ALA A 440 -53.48 42.35 33.76
CA ALA A 440 -53.09 43.63 34.35
C ALA A 440 -54.00 44.79 33.89
N ALA A 441 -54.49 44.77 32.65
CA ALA A 441 -55.46 45.73 32.14
C ALA A 441 -56.86 45.55 32.78
N ALA A 442 -57.32 44.31 32.94
CA ALA A 442 -58.59 43.98 33.59
C ALA A 442 -58.59 44.37 35.08
N GLU A 443 -57.51 44.08 35.80
CA GLU A 443 -57.33 44.50 37.20
C GLU A 443 -57.36 46.03 37.35
N LYS A 444 -56.69 46.76 36.46
CA LYS A 444 -56.78 48.24 36.42
C LYS A 444 -58.21 48.72 36.16
N SER A 445 -58.94 48.07 35.25
CA SER A 445 -60.34 48.40 34.99
C SER A 445 -61.23 48.13 36.20
N LEU A 446 -61.01 47.03 36.91
CA LEU A 446 -61.75 46.69 38.13
C LEU A 446 -61.48 47.71 39.24
N GLN A 447 -60.21 48.07 39.46
CA GLN A 447 -59.83 49.13 40.42
C GLN A 447 -60.50 50.48 40.09
N LEU A 448 -60.62 50.83 38.81
CA LEU A 448 -61.35 52.02 38.37
C LEU A 448 -62.86 51.90 38.62
N ALA A 449 -63.46 50.73 38.45
CA ALA A 449 -64.87 50.50 38.76
C ALA A 449 -65.13 50.58 40.27
N ASP A 450 -64.26 49.96 41.08
CA ASP A 450 -64.35 49.97 42.54
C ASP A 450 -64.19 51.37 43.12
N SER A 451 -63.24 52.16 42.61
CA SER A 451 -63.08 53.57 43.00
C SER A 451 -64.28 54.43 42.60
N ARG A 452 -64.86 54.22 41.41
CA ARG A 452 -66.12 54.88 41.00
C ARG A 452 -67.29 54.48 41.90
N ALA A 453 -67.43 53.19 42.20
CA ALA A 453 -68.49 52.68 43.06
C ALA A 453 -68.35 53.20 44.50
N ALA A 454 -67.13 53.30 45.02
CA ALA A 454 -66.85 53.94 46.31
C ALA A 454 -67.29 55.40 46.32
N GLY A 455 -66.94 56.18 45.28
CA GLY A 455 -67.40 57.57 45.16
C GLY A 455 -68.93 57.71 45.05
N LEU A 456 -69.61 56.79 44.35
CA LEU A 456 -71.08 56.78 44.32
C LEU A 456 -71.69 56.43 45.69
N ARG A 457 -71.09 55.50 46.44
CA ARG A 457 -71.54 55.18 47.80
C ARG A 457 -71.42 56.39 48.73
N GLU A 458 -70.31 57.12 48.69
CA GLU A 458 -70.14 58.36 49.45
C GLU A 458 -71.22 59.40 49.09
N GLN A 459 -71.55 59.55 47.80
CA GLN A 459 -72.65 60.43 47.38
C GLN A 459 -74.02 59.98 47.90
N ILE A 460 -74.32 58.68 47.88
CA ILE A 460 -75.56 58.13 48.43
C ILE A 460 -75.62 58.35 49.94
N GLU A 461 -74.52 58.09 50.66
CA GLU A 461 -74.43 58.32 52.10
C GLU A 461 -74.67 59.80 52.44
N GLU A 462 -74.09 60.73 51.68
CA GLU A 462 -74.34 62.16 51.85
C GLU A 462 -75.78 62.55 51.54
N LEU A 463 -76.39 62.03 50.46
CA LEU A 463 -77.80 62.25 50.16
C LEU A 463 -78.72 61.66 51.24
N THR A 464 -78.35 60.51 51.81
CA THR A 464 -79.08 59.88 52.92
C THR A 464 -78.97 60.72 54.18
N ARG A 465 -77.77 61.25 54.47
CA ARG A 465 -77.54 62.20 55.57
C ARG A 465 -78.39 63.46 55.39
N GLN A 466 -78.47 64.00 54.18
CA GLN A 466 -79.34 65.14 53.84
C GLN A 466 -80.82 64.80 54.02
N LEU A 467 -81.27 63.60 53.64
CA LEU A 467 -82.62 63.10 53.88
C LEU A 467 -82.93 62.98 55.37
N ASP A 468 -82.05 62.36 56.16
CA ASP A 468 -82.20 62.24 57.62
C ASP A 468 -82.26 63.61 58.31
N GLU A 469 -81.46 64.58 57.84
CA GLU A 469 -81.52 65.97 58.32
C GLU A 469 -82.80 66.70 57.91
N ALA A 470 -83.34 66.40 56.72
CA ALA A 470 -84.62 66.93 56.26
C ALA A 470 -85.80 66.32 57.05
N ASP A 471 -85.77 65.01 57.33
CA ASP A 471 -86.79 64.32 58.13
C ASP A 471 -86.79 64.81 59.58
N ARG A 472 -85.61 65.04 60.18
CA ARG A 472 -85.49 65.67 61.50
C ARG A 472 -86.04 67.11 61.54
N LYS A 473 -86.07 67.82 60.40
CA LYS A 473 -86.69 69.15 60.26
C LYS A 473 -88.19 69.06 59.89
N GLY A 474 -88.65 67.95 59.33
CA GLY A 474 -90.01 67.70 58.86
C GLY A 474 -91.04 67.45 59.96
N ASP A 475 -90.62 67.13 61.19
CA ASP A 475 -91.52 66.76 62.29
C ASP A 475 -92.24 67.96 62.97
N ARG A 476 -92.28 69.13 62.30
CA ARG A 476 -93.03 70.30 62.79
C ARG A 476 -94.03 70.91 61.83
N ASN A 477 -94.22 70.41 60.60
CA ASN A 477 -95.26 70.99 59.73
C ASN A 477 -95.84 70.02 58.70
N GLY A 478 -97.13 69.73 58.85
CA GLY A 478 -98.01 69.56 57.69
C GLY A 478 -98.52 68.15 57.41
N ARG A 479 -99.59 67.77 58.10
CA ARG A 479 -100.59 66.81 57.59
C ARG A 479 -101.06 67.26 56.19
N ARG A 480 -100.93 66.41 55.17
CA ARG A 480 -102.00 65.96 54.24
C ARG A 480 -101.48 65.55 52.85
N ARG A 481 -102.07 64.43 52.39
CA ARG A 481 -102.22 63.91 51.01
C ARG A 481 -101.08 63.05 50.46
N GLY A 482 -101.32 61.75 50.55
CA GLY A 482 -100.64 60.76 49.75
C GLY A 482 -100.94 60.90 48.26
N ARG A 483 -99.98 60.44 47.47
CA ARG A 483 -100.24 59.66 46.28
C ARG A 483 -99.32 58.45 46.34
N HIS A 484 -99.93 57.27 46.41
CA HIS A 484 -99.29 56.05 45.98
C HIS A 484 -98.81 56.26 44.54
N ILE A 485 -97.52 56.41 44.34
CA ILE A 485 -96.91 56.17 43.03
C ILE A 485 -96.47 54.71 43.10
N CYS A 486 -97.34 53.86 42.58
CA CYS A 486 -97.05 52.48 42.25
C CYS A 486 -95.82 52.46 41.35
N TRP A 487 -94.73 51.89 41.87
CA TRP A 487 -93.51 51.61 41.12
C TRP A 487 -93.85 50.64 39.98
N PRO A 488 -93.64 50.98 38.70
CA PRO A 488 -93.95 50.07 37.59
C PRO A 488 -92.86 48.99 37.50
N TRP A 489 -93.00 47.92 38.27
CA TRP A 489 -92.45 46.62 37.87
C TRP A 489 -93.31 46.10 36.71
N ARG A 490 -92.98 46.49 35.46
CA ARG A 490 -93.34 45.79 34.20
C ARG A 490 -92.88 46.59 32.98
N ALA A 491 -91.61 46.45 32.61
CA ALA A 491 -91.13 46.52 31.22
C ALA A 491 -89.61 46.23 31.12
N PHE A 492 -89.13 45.15 31.73
CA PHE A 492 -88.03 44.41 31.13
C PHE A 492 -88.47 42.96 31.08
N ARG A 493 -89.18 42.64 30.01
CA ARG A 493 -89.11 41.29 29.46
C ARG A 493 -87.63 41.09 29.16
N LEU A 494 -87.05 40.10 29.82
CA LEU A 494 -85.90 39.39 29.29
C LEU A 494 -86.25 39.04 27.84
N ASN A 495 -85.56 39.66 26.88
CA ASN A 495 -85.23 38.89 25.69
C ASN A 495 -84.23 37.85 26.19
N ALA A 496 -84.70 36.64 26.41
CA ALA A 496 -83.89 35.44 26.50
C ALA A 496 -83.27 35.13 25.12
N ALA A 497 -82.55 36.12 24.58
CA ALA A 497 -81.84 36.09 23.31
C ALA A 497 -80.48 36.81 23.39
N ASP A 498 -80.03 37.28 24.56
CA ASP A 498 -78.68 37.87 24.76
C ASP A 498 -77.93 37.29 25.97
N VAL A 499 -78.35 36.13 26.49
CA VAL A 499 -77.52 35.27 27.36
C VAL A 499 -76.92 34.09 26.55
N LEU A 500 -77.00 34.15 25.22
CA LEU A 500 -76.23 33.32 24.30
C LEU A 500 -75.21 34.12 23.48
N THR A 501 -74.83 35.32 23.93
CA THR A 501 -73.70 36.09 23.36
C THR A 501 -72.58 36.35 24.39
N PHE A 502 -72.61 35.62 25.53
CA PHE A 502 -71.45 35.44 26.42
C PHE A 502 -70.85 34.03 26.34
N THR A 503 -71.42 33.13 25.54
CA THR A 503 -70.80 31.87 25.12
C THR A 503 -70.38 31.86 23.65
N GLU A 504 -70.58 32.96 22.91
CA GLU A 504 -70.27 33.04 21.48
C GLU A 504 -69.13 34.04 21.16
N VAL A 505 -68.34 34.45 22.17
CA VAL A 505 -67.08 35.21 21.97
C VAL A 505 -65.86 34.53 22.62
N MET A 506 -66.02 33.34 23.20
CA MET A 506 -64.90 32.43 23.47
C MET A 506 -64.93 31.14 22.62
N GLU A 507 -65.89 31.00 21.70
CA GLU A 507 -66.00 29.85 20.78
C GLU A 507 -66.07 30.25 19.30
N GLU A 508 -65.59 31.46 18.94
CA GLU A 508 -65.36 31.92 17.55
C GLU A 508 -63.97 32.56 17.36
N ARG A 509 -62.93 31.99 17.99
CA ARG A 509 -61.54 32.04 17.48
C ARG A 509 -60.91 30.65 17.50
N GLY A 510 -61.72 29.68 17.11
CA GLY A 510 -61.35 28.27 17.00
C GLY A 510 -61.75 27.68 15.66
N ASP A 511 -61.73 28.45 14.58
CA ASP A 511 -61.70 27.90 13.21
C ASP A 511 -61.33 29.01 12.22
N PHE A 512 -60.04 29.36 12.19
CA PHE A 512 -59.43 29.94 11.00
C PHE A 512 -58.28 29.00 10.60
N ASP A 513 -58.60 28.22 9.57
CA ASP A 513 -57.68 27.71 8.55
C ASP A 513 -56.67 26.63 8.96
N LEU A 514 -57.18 25.41 9.17
CA LEU A 514 -56.38 24.17 9.06
C LEU A 514 -57.06 23.10 8.19
N LYS A 515 -57.87 23.52 7.20
CA LYS A 515 -58.59 22.58 6.32
C LYS A 515 -58.44 22.83 4.82
N GLU A 516 -57.34 23.44 4.40
CA GLU A 516 -56.96 23.49 2.98
C GLU A 516 -55.50 23.12 2.68
N LYS A 517 -54.86 22.23 3.46
CA LYS A 517 -53.63 21.51 3.05
C LYS A 517 -53.50 20.10 3.64
N LEU A 518 -54.58 19.33 3.61
CA LEU A 518 -54.53 17.87 3.78
C LEU A 518 -55.29 17.19 2.65
N GLY A 519 -54.81 17.42 1.43
CA GLY A 519 -55.21 16.69 0.24
C GLY A 519 -53.98 16.06 -0.38
N GLU A 520 -53.37 15.07 0.29
CA GLU A 520 -52.44 14.08 -0.28
C GLU A 520 -52.03 13.08 0.81
N SER A 521 -52.97 12.23 1.24
CA SER A 521 -52.64 10.95 1.89
C SER A 521 -53.82 10.00 1.80
N ALA A 522 -54.18 9.66 0.55
CA ALA A 522 -55.12 8.60 0.23
C ALA A 522 -54.39 7.46 -0.49
N GLU A 523 -53.39 6.88 0.16
CA GLU A 523 -52.87 5.55 -0.14
C GLU A 523 -52.24 5.04 1.14
N TRP A 524 -52.93 4.12 1.85
CA TRP A 524 -52.39 3.09 2.76
C TRP A 524 -53.54 2.52 3.60
N GLN A 525 -54.54 1.94 2.93
CA GLN A 525 -55.39 0.90 3.53
C GLN A 525 -55.70 -0.16 2.48
N LYS A 526 -54.75 -1.08 2.28
CA LYS A 526 -55.05 -2.45 1.87
C LYS A 526 -54.33 -3.42 2.82
N LEU A 527 -55.16 -4.28 3.41
CA LEU A 527 -54.83 -5.59 3.97
C LEU A 527 -54.27 -5.63 5.40
N HIS A 528 -55.18 -5.63 6.36
CA HIS A 528 -55.13 -6.64 7.42
C HIS A 528 -56.54 -7.26 7.62
N LYS A 529 -56.62 -8.58 7.43
CA LYS A 529 -57.60 -9.44 8.11
C LYS A 529 -56.87 -10.39 9.05
N PRO A 530 -57.48 -10.80 10.18
CA PRO A 530 -56.82 -11.58 11.21
C PRO A 530 -57.09 -13.08 11.04
N GLY A 531 -56.08 -13.90 11.31
CA GLY A 531 -56.19 -15.35 11.45
C GLY A 531 -55.36 -15.82 12.64
N ARG A 532 -56.04 -16.32 13.67
CA ARG A 532 -55.41 -17.08 14.78
C ARG A 532 -54.97 -18.44 14.24
N CYS A 533 -53.81 -18.94 14.67
CA CYS A 533 -53.67 -20.34 15.08
C CYS A 533 -52.34 -20.61 15.80
N PHE A 534 -52.45 -21.59 16.68
CA PHE A 534 -51.55 -22.11 17.71
C PHE A 534 -50.36 -22.94 17.17
N ILE A 535 -49.30 -23.01 17.99
CA ILE A 535 -48.28 -24.10 18.12
C ILE A 535 -47.34 -24.35 16.93
N LYS A 536 -46.03 -24.08 17.09
CA LYS A 536 -44.97 -25.06 17.49
C LYS A 536 -43.59 -24.41 17.41
N GLY A 537 -42.73 -24.75 18.37
CA GLY A 537 -41.43 -24.13 18.57
C GLY A 537 -40.30 -24.55 17.62
N ARG A 538 -39.09 -24.26 18.12
CA ARG A 538 -37.75 -24.42 17.53
C ARG A 538 -37.36 -23.36 16.50
N LYS A 539 -36.61 -22.37 16.97
CA LYS A 539 -35.17 -22.16 16.62
C LYS A 539 -34.67 -20.92 17.35
N LEU A 540 -34.16 -21.15 18.56
CA LEU A 540 -33.35 -20.20 19.32
C LEU A 540 -31.96 -20.84 19.48
N ILE A 541 -31.29 -21.11 18.35
CA ILE A 541 -29.90 -21.59 18.27
C ILE A 541 -29.26 -21.00 17.00
N SER A 542 -29.21 -19.67 16.88
CA SER A 542 -28.39 -19.04 15.83
C SER A 542 -27.77 -17.70 16.21
N LEU A 543 -27.89 -17.26 17.46
CA LEU A 543 -27.29 -16.01 17.94
C LEU A 543 -26.20 -16.21 19.01
N LEU A 544 -25.78 -17.46 19.27
CA LEU A 544 -24.61 -17.77 20.10
C LEU A 544 -23.49 -18.50 19.33
N THR A 545 -23.64 -18.73 18.03
CA THR A 545 -22.59 -19.32 17.18
C THR A 545 -21.80 -18.28 16.39
N SER A 546 -22.22 -17.01 16.34
CA SER A 546 -21.47 -15.97 15.61
C SER A 546 -20.36 -15.33 16.46
N THR A 547 -20.43 -15.45 17.79
CA THR A 547 -19.38 -14.96 18.70
C THR A 547 -18.35 -16.03 19.08
N PHE A 548 -18.56 -17.29 18.69
CA PHE A 548 -17.59 -18.38 18.88
C PHE A 548 -16.72 -18.68 17.65
N ILE A 549 -17.01 -18.08 16.49
CA ILE A 549 -16.18 -18.24 15.27
C ILE A 549 -15.04 -17.20 15.25
N ILE A 550 -15.19 -16.08 15.96
CA ILE A 550 -14.14 -15.04 16.02
C ILE A 550 -13.03 -15.43 17.03
N SER A 551 -13.30 -16.31 18.01
CA SER A 551 -12.28 -16.84 18.92
C SER A 551 -11.53 -18.08 18.41
N GLY A 552 -12.00 -18.72 17.32
CA GLY A 552 -11.38 -19.90 16.72
C GLY A 552 -10.26 -19.59 15.71
N LEU A 553 -10.16 -18.35 15.22
CA LEU A 553 -9.18 -17.95 14.21
C LEU A 553 -7.97 -17.19 14.78
N ILE A 554 -8.04 -16.77 16.05
CA ILE A 554 -6.94 -16.05 16.71
C ILE A 554 -5.95 -17.03 17.36
N TRP A 555 -6.36 -18.27 17.66
CA TRP A 555 -5.50 -19.22 18.36
C TRP A 555 -4.45 -19.97 17.50
N PRO A 556 -4.60 -20.14 16.16
CA PRO A 556 -3.51 -20.63 15.32
C PRO A 556 -2.41 -19.59 15.09
N PHE A 557 -2.74 -18.29 15.11
CA PHE A 557 -1.80 -17.20 14.81
C PHE A 557 -0.75 -16.99 15.90
N ILE A 558 -1.10 -17.25 17.17
CA ILE A 558 -0.16 -17.14 18.31
C ILE A 558 0.74 -18.39 18.44
N ARG A 559 0.34 -19.53 17.85
CA ARG A 559 1.11 -20.77 17.91
C ARG A 559 2.14 -20.92 16.77
N LEU A 560 2.02 -20.13 15.69
CA LEU A 560 2.99 -20.12 14.60
C LEU A 560 4.18 -19.19 14.88
N ILE A 561 3.96 -18.09 15.61
CA ILE A 561 5.03 -17.12 15.96
C ILE A 561 5.98 -17.66 17.04
N THR A 562 5.55 -18.65 17.84
CA THR A 562 6.39 -19.25 18.90
C THR A 562 7.26 -20.42 18.43
N HIS A 563 7.14 -20.88 17.18
CA HIS A 563 7.90 -22.04 16.67
C HIS A 563 8.98 -21.70 15.63
N SER A 564 9.09 -20.45 15.18
CA SER A 564 10.14 -19.99 14.24
C SER A 564 11.43 -19.51 14.92
N GLY A 565 11.52 -19.59 16.26
CA GLY A 565 12.65 -19.11 17.05
C GLY A 565 13.58 -20.19 17.62
N VAL A 566 13.66 -21.36 16.98
CA VAL A 566 14.70 -22.37 17.29
C VAL A 566 15.15 -23.03 15.99
N LYS A 567 16.23 -22.51 15.41
CA LYS A 567 17.27 -23.25 14.71
C LYS A 567 18.58 -22.50 14.88
#